data_AF-A0A2U2BA78-F1
#
_entry.id   AF-A0A2U2BA78-F1
#
_cell.length_a   1.000
_cell.length_b   1.000
_cell.length_c   1.000
_cell.angle_alpha   90.00
_cell.angle_beta   90.00
_cell.angle_gamma   90.00
#
_symmetry.space_group_name_H-M   'P 1'
#
loop_
_entity.id
_entity.type
_entity.pdbx_description
1 polymer ?
#
loop_
_entity_poly.entity_id
_entity_poly.type
_entity_poly.pdbx_seq_one_letter_code
_entity_poly.pdbx_strand_id
1 'polypeptide(L)'
;MISNQKESTRTLLTFSGIWAGLVIIFALSFLELFPSPIWMRIVLACIIGLAALFFYLGGYHYIQLEVKDNKDLMVKYYNLFPVGRKFRAFQIPIKNLHHHEVKYGAGGFTSWLIIFQRMQGGLAKYPAVGLSAMSNKGRQEMIKYLSKLENKQ
;
A
#
# COMPACT_ATOMS: atom_id res chain seq x y z
N MET A 1 4.89 -17.91 5.21
CA MET A 1 4.16 -16.96 4.35
C MET A 1 3.73 -15.79 5.22
N ILE A 2 4.06 -14.55 4.84
CA ILE A 2 3.63 -13.33 5.54
C ILE A 2 2.77 -12.53 4.56
N SER A 3 1.55 -12.18 4.95
CA SER A 3 0.66 -11.39 4.09
C SER A 3 -0.12 -10.37 4.90
N ASN A 4 -0.40 -9.22 4.29
CA ASN A 4 -1.16 -8.15 4.94
C ASN A 4 -2.65 -8.16 4.61
N GLN A 5 -3.24 -9.33 4.31
CA GLN A 5 -4.56 -9.38 3.68
C GLN A 5 -5.66 -8.79 4.55
N LYS A 6 -5.67 -9.16 5.82
CA LYS A 6 -6.71 -8.73 6.76
C LYS A 6 -6.68 -7.23 6.99
N GLU A 7 -5.49 -6.64 7.14
CA GLU A 7 -5.36 -5.20 7.38
C GLU A 7 -5.60 -4.40 6.11
N SER A 8 -5.08 -4.86 4.97
CA SER A 8 -5.29 -4.21 3.67
C SER A 8 -6.78 -4.16 3.29
N THR A 9 -7.51 -5.26 3.49
CA THR A 9 -8.96 -5.32 3.25
C THR A 9 -9.72 -4.42 4.22
N ARG A 10 -9.31 -4.36 5.50
CA ARG A 10 -9.94 -3.47 6.47
C ARG A 10 -9.74 -2.00 6.10
N THR A 11 -8.52 -1.59 5.76
CA THR A 11 -8.19 -0.23 5.33
C THR A 11 -8.95 0.16 4.05
N LEU A 12 -9.05 -0.77 3.09
CA LEU A 12 -9.86 -0.60 1.89
C LEU A 12 -11.33 -0.35 2.24
N LEU A 13 -11.94 -1.23 3.04
CA LEU A 13 -13.36 -1.14 3.39
C LEU A 13 -13.69 0.13 4.17
N THR A 14 -12.82 0.52 5.12
CA THR A 14 -13.01 1.77 5.86
C THR A 14 -12.92 2.98 4.94
N PHE A 15 -11.93 3.01 4.05
CA PHE A 15 -11.78 4.13 3.12
C PHE A 15 -12.94 4.20 2.12
N SER A 16 -13.30 3.08 1.50
CA SER A 16 -14.40 3.02 0.54
C SER A 16 -15.74 3.35 1.19
N GLY A 17 -15.97 2.93 2.44
CA GLY A 17 -17.18 3.25 3.19
C GLY A 17 -17.30 4.74 3.51
N ILE A 18 -16.23 5.35 4.02
CA ILE A 18 -16.19 6.80 4.29
C ILE A 18 -16.36 7.59 3.00
N TRP A 19 -15.64 7.21 1.94
CA TRP A 19 -15.69 7.90 0.66
C TRP A 19 -17.06 7.78 -0.01
N ALA A 20 -17.66 6.58 -0.02
CA ALA A 20 -19.02 6.38 -0.51
C ALA A 20 -20.05 7.19 0.30
N GLY A 21 -19.91 7.22 1.63
CA GLY A 21 -20.76 8.05 2.49
C GLY A 21 -20.69 9.53 2.13
N LEU A 22 -19.48 10.08 1.93
CA LEU A 22 -19.30 11.46 1.52
C LEU A 22 -19.91 11.75 0.13
N VAL A 23 -19.75 10.82 -0.82
CA VAL A 23 -20.36 10.95 -2.16
C VAL A 23 -21.89 10.89 -2.08
N ILE A 24 -22.46 10.05 -1.22
CA ILE A 24 -23.91 9.97 -1.00
C ILE A 24 -24.42 11.29 -0.38
N ILE A 25 -23.76 11.81 0.66
CA ILE A 25 -24.12 13.10 1.27
C ILE A 25 -24.04 14.23 0.22
N PHE A 26 -23.01 14.21 -0.62
CA PHE A 26 -22.87 15.16 -1.72
C PHE A 26 -24.00 15.04 -2.74
N ALA A 27 -24.38 13.82 -3.14
CA ALA A 27 -25.51 13.59 -4.04
C ALA A 27 -26.84 14.04 -3.41
N LEU A 28 -27.06 13.76 -2.12
CA LEU A 28 -28.23 14.20 -1.36
C LEU A 28 -28.31 15.73 -1.25
N SER A 29 -27.19 16.45 -1.29
CA SER A 29 -27.18 17.92 -1.27
C SER A 29 -27.77 18.57 -2.53
N PHE A 30 -27.87 17.82 -3.63
CA PHE A 30 -28.53 18.24 -4.87
C PHE A 30 -30.04 17.96 -4.87
N LEU A 31 -30.51 17.05 -4.03
CA LEU A 31 -31.94 16.88 -3.81
C LEU A 31 -32.45 18.10 -3.04
N GLU A 32 -33.55 18.68 -3.49
CA GLU A 32 -34.19 19.87 -2.89
C GLU A 32 -34.71 19.64 -1.46
N LEU A 33 -34.46 18.45 -0.90
CA LEU A 33 -34.72 18.06 0.49
C LEU A 33 -33.97 18.94 1.50
N PHE A 34 -32.83 19.53 1.11
CA PHE A 34 -32.03 20.41 1.97
C PHE A 34 -31.53 21.63 1.18
N PRO A 35 -32.08 22.83 1.40
CA PRO A 35 -31.58 24.05 0.77
C PRO A 35 -30.17 24.35 1.30
N SER A 36 -29.16 23.87 0.59
CA SER A 36 -27.75 24.09 0.91
C SER A 36 -27.19 25.21 0.02
N PRO A 37 -26.47 26.18 0.60
CA PRO A 37 -25.84 27.24 -0.18
C PRO A 37 -24.70 26.68 -1.03
N ILE A 38 -24.46 27.30 -2.19
CA ILE A 38 -23.52 26.80 -3.22
C ILE A 38 -22.10 26.57 -2.67
N TRP A 39 -21.65 27.43 -1.75
CA TRP A 39 -20.31 27.37 -1.18
C TRP A 39 -20.08 26.08 -0.37
N MET A 40 -21.12 25.59 0.32
CA MET A 40 -21.04 24.35 1.10
C MET A 40 -20.83 23.14 0.18
N ARG A 41 -21.45 23.14 -1.01
CA ARG A 41 -21.27 22.11 -2.03
C ARG A 41 -19.84 22.10 -2.59
N ILE A 42 -19.28 23.28 -2.85
CA ILE A 42 -17.89 23.43 -3.31
C ILE A 42 -16.92 22.91 -2.26
N VAL A 43 -17.12 23.28 -0.99
CA VAL A 43 -16.30 22.78 0.13
C VAL A 43 -16.37 21.26 0.23
N LEU A 44 -17.57 20.68 0.14
CA LEU A 44 -17.75 19.23 0.20
C LEU A 44 -17.07 18.51 -0.97
N ALA A 45 -17.17 19.06 -2.19
CA ALA A 45 -16.48 18.53 -3.38
C ALA A 45 -14.94 18.58 -3.21
N CYS A 46 -14.40 19.69 -2.68
CA CYS A 46 -12.98 19.81 -2.38
C CYS A 46 -12.52 18.76 -1.35
N ILE A 47 -13.29 18.53 -0.28
CA ILE A 47 -12.98 17.52 0.74
C ILE A 47 -12.95 16.11 0.12
N ILE A 48 -13.93 15.77 -0.72
CA ILE A 48 -13.99 14.47 -1.42
C ILE A 48 -12.77 14.30 -2.34
N GLY A 49 -12.42 15.34 -3.10
CA GLY A 49 -11.25 15.34 -3.99
C GLY A 49 -9.94 15.19 -3.23
N LEU A 50 -9.75 15.93 -2.13
CA LEU A 50 -8.58 15.83 -1.27
C LEU A 50 -8.46 14.45 -0.62
N ALA A 51 -9.57 13.87 -0.14
CA ALA A 51 -9.58 12.52 0.43
C ALA A 51 -9.18 11.47 -0.61
N ALA A 52 -9.69 11.58 -1.84
CA ALA A 52 -9.32 10.69 -2.94
C ALA A 52 -7.84 10.82 -3.31
N LEU A 53 -7.33 12.06 -3.40
CA LEU A 53 -5.93 12.35 -3.72
C LEU A 53 -4.98 11.84 -2.63
N PHE A 54 -5.34 12.02 -1.36
CA PHE A 54 -4.57 11.50 -0.23
C PHE A 54 -4.46 9.97 -0.27
N PHE A 55 -5.55 9.26 -0.57
CA PHE A 55 -5.52 7.81 -0.66
C PHE A 55 -4.77 7.31 -1.90
N TYR A 56 -4.87 8.04 -3.02
CA TYR A 56 -4.11 7.75 -4.23
C TYR A 56 -2.58 7.89 -4.00
N LEU A 57 -2.16 8.95 -3.32
CA LEU A 57 -0.74 9.24 -3.05
C LEU A 57 -0.17 8.49 -1.84
N GLY A 58 -1.01 8.07 -0.89
CA GLY A 58 -0.59 7.46 0.38
C GLY A 58 0.11 6.10 0.27
N GLY A 59 0.19 5.52 -0.93
CA GLY A 59 0.97 4.31 -1.17
C GLY A 59 0.39 3.07 -0.46
N TYR A 60 -0.93 3.01 -0.27
CA TYR A 60 -1.62 1.87 0.32
C TYR A 60 -1.55 0.66 -0.62
N HIS A 61 -0.63 -0.27 -0.37
CA HIS A 61 -0.53 -1.52 -1.13
C HIS A 61 -0.79 -2.74 -0.25
N TYR A 62 -1.41 -3.74 -0.85
CA TYR A 62 -1.36 -5.10 -0.35
C TYR A 62 0.00 -5.70 -0.69
N ILE A 63 0.58 -6.45 0.24
CA ILE A 63 1.84 -7.18 0.06
C ILE A 63 1.69 -8.59 0.62
N GLN A 64 2.22 -9.55 -0.13
CA GLN A 64 2.32 -10.96 0.24
C GLN A 64 3.73 -11.47 -0.10
N LEU A 65 4.38 -12.03 0.90
CA LEU A 65 5.69 -12.66 0.82
C LEU A 65 5.54 -14.17 0.96
N GLU A 66 5.98 -14.88 -0.07
CA GLU A 66 6.01 -16.34 -0.13
C GLU A 66 7.41 -16.80 -0.50
N VAL A 67 7.95 -17.78 0.22
CA VAL A 67 9.18 -18.45 -0.18
C VAL A 67 8.78 -19.75 -0.85
N LYS A 68 9.15 -19.89 -2.12
CA LYS A 68 8.90 -21.09 -2.92
C LYS A 68 10.15 -21.97 -2.90
N ASP A 69 9.96 -23.23 -2.48
CA ASP A 69 10.98 -24.28 -2.48
C ASP A 69 12.31 -23.91 -1.79
N ASN A 70 12.28 -22.98 -0.83
CA ASN A 70 13.46 -22.46 -0.12
C ASN A 70 14.55 -21.87 -1.04
N LYS A 71 14.22 -21.57 -2.30
CA LYS A 71 15.14 -21.07 -3.32
C LYS A 71 14.80 -19.65 -3.74
N ASP A 72 13.51 -19.36 -3.87
CA ASP A 72 13.03 -18.09 -4.40
C ASP A 72 12.05 -17.40 -3.45
N LEU A 73 12.25 -16.10 -3.27
CA LEU A 73 11.35 -15.20 -2.57
C LEU A 73 10.42 -14.55 -3.60
N MET A 74 9.13 -14.86 -3.52
CA MET A 74 8.09 -14.25 -4.32
C MET A 74 7.40 -13.13 -3.53
N VAL A 75 7.44 -11.92 -4.09
CA VAL A 75 6.77 -10.74 -3.53
C VAL A 75 5.62 -10.36 -4.45
N LYS A 76 4.40 -10.56 -3.99
CA LYS A 76 3.17 -10.15 -4.68
C LYS A 76 2.67 -8.86 -4.06
N TYR A 77 2.33 -7.88 -4.88
CA TYR A 77 1.76 -6.62 -4.40
C TYR A 77 0.76 -6.03 -5.38
N TYR A 78 -0.22 -5.30 -4.85
CA TYR A 78 -1.17 -4.52 -5.64
C TYR A 78 -1.61 -3.29 -4.88
N ASN A 79 -1.96 -2.23 -5.61
CA ASN A 79 -2.49 -1.00 -5.00
C ASN A 79 -3.90 -1.27 -4.46
N LEU A 80 -4.20 -0.75 -3.26
CA LEU A 80 -5.52 -0.84 -2.64
C LEU A 80 -6.52 0.17 -3.20
N PHE A 81 -6.13 1.02 -4.14
CA PHE A 81 -7.10 1.88 -4.81
C PHE A 81 -8.21 1.03 -5.46
N PRO A 82 -9.50 1.40 -5.31
CA PRO A 82 -10.62 0.60 -5.85
C PRO A 82 -10.61 0.53 -7.38
N VAL A 83 -10.06 1.55 -8.06
CA VAL A 83 -10.01 1.63 -9.52
C VAL A 83 -8.58 1.35 -10.03
N GLY A 84 -8.44 0.57 -11.10
CA GLY A 84 -7.15 0.39 -11.78
C GLY A 84 -6.12 -0.47 -11.02
N ARG A 85 -6.57 -1.43 -10.21
CA ARG A 85 -5.66 -2.37 -9.51
C ARG A 85 -4.80 -3.14 -10.50
N LYS A 86 -3.49 -2.97 -10.39
CA LYS A 86 -2.51 -3.75 -11.15
C LYS A 86 -1.85 -4.73 -10.20
N PHE A 87 -2.08 -6.03 -10.43
CA PHE A 87 -1.36 -7.09 -9.76
C PHE A 87 0.06 -7.14 -10.30
N ARG A 88 1.03 -6.97 -9.41
CA ARG A 88 2.45 -7.06 -9.74
C ARG A 88 3.07 -8.12 -8.84
N ALA A 89 3.94 -8.93 -9.42
CA ALA A 89 4.72 -9.90 -8.66
C ALA A 89 6.13 -9.91 -9.21
N PHE A 90 7.11 -10.04 -8.32
CA PHE A 90 8.48 -10.32 -8.70
C PHE A 90 9.03 -11.46 -7.85
N GLN A 91 9.97 -12.20 -8.44
CA GLN A 91 10.61 -13.36 -7.84
C GLN A 91 12.10 -13.10 -7.75
N ILE A 92 12.66 -13.25 -6.55
CA ILE A 92 14.07 -12.99 -6.26
C ILE A 92 14.69 -14.29 -5.74
N PRO A 93 15.71 -14.83 -6.40
CA PRO A 93 16.47 -15.95 -5.86
C PRO A 93 17.12 -15.54 -4.53
N ILE A 94 16.92 -16.33 -3.46
CA ILE A 94 17.43 -16.01 -2.11
C ILE A 94 18.95 -15.84 -2.12
N LYS A 95 19.65 -16.60 -2.96
CA LYS A 95 21.11 -16.48 -3.17
C LYS A 95 21.56 -15.10 -3.67
N ASN A 96 20.67 -14.36 -4.31
CA ASN A 96 20.95 -13.06 -4.89
C ASN A 96 20.37 -11.91 -4.07
N LEU A 97 19.59 -12.18 -3.02
CA LEU A 97 19.03 -11.16 -2.13
C LEU A 97 20.17 -10.47 -1.36
N HIS A 98 20.39 -9.17 -1.54
CA HIS A 98 21.51 -8.51 -0.87
C HIS A 98 21.09 -7.86 0.45
N HIS A 99 20.11 -6.97 0.39
CA HIS A 99 19.57 -6.27 1.56
C HIS A 99 18.20 -5.66 1.22
N HIS A 100 17.45 -5.29 2.24
CA HIS A 100 16.22 -4.52 2.13
C HIS A 100 16.33 -3.18 2.86
N GLU A 101 15.67 -2.17 2.32
CA GLU A 101 15.53 -0.86 2.95
C GLU A 101 14.05 -0.53 3.14
N VAL A 102 13.72 0.08 4.28
CA VAL A 102 12.41 0.66 4.52
C VAL A 102 12.56 2.17 4.61
N LYS A 103 12.02 2.88 3.60
CA LYS A 103 11.97 4.34 3.60
C LYS A 103 10.66 4.81 4.20
N TYR A 104 10.73 5.73 5.14
CA TYR A 104 9.58 6.42 5.69
C TYR A 104 9.38 7.73 4.94
N GLY A 105 8.17 7.96 4.42
CA GLY A 105 7.79 9.23 3.82
C GLY A 105 7.31 10.23 4.87
N ALA A 106 6.68 11.32 4.42
CA ALA A 106 6.33 12.49 5.24
C ALA A 106 5.71 12.10 6.61
N GLY A 107 6.45 12.41 7.69
CA GLY A 107 6.02 12.22 9.08
C GLY A 107 5.86 10.77 9.55
N GLY A 108 6.34 9.76 8.80
CA GLY A 108 6.21 8.35 9.19
C GLY A 108 4.86 7.69 8.84
N PHE A 109 3.93 8.46 8.26
CA PHE A 109 2.60 7.97 7.85
C PHE A 109 2.64 7.07 6.62
N THR A 110 3.62 7.29 5.75
CA THR A 110 3.85 6.44 4.57
C THR A 110 5.17 5.70 4.73
N SER A 111 5.19 4.46 4.27
CA SER A 111 6.40 3.64 4.30
C SER A 111 6.52 2.86 3.01
N TRP A 112 7.75 2.59 2.60
CA TRP A 112 8.07 1.98 1.33
C TRP A 112 9.17 0.94 1.55
N LEU A 113 8.92 -0.30 1.13
CA LEU A 113 9.90 -1.36 1.08
C LEU A 113 10.64 -1.34 -0.25
N ILE A 114 11.96 -1.34 -0.19
CA ILE A 114 12.84 -1.44 -1.35
C ILE A 114 13.71 -2.67 -1.15
N ILE A 115 13.77 -3.54 -2.15
CA ILE A 115 14.59 -4.75 -2.11
C ILE A 115 15.73 -4.62 -3.12
N PHE A 116 16.93 -5.00 -2.71
CA PHE A 116 18.13 -4.99 -3.53
C PHE A 116 18.61 -6.41 -3.81
N GLN A 117 18.97 -6.65 -5.06
CA GLN A 117 19.50 -7.92 -5.54
C GLN A 117 20.91 -7.73 -6.09
N ARG A 118 21.83 -8.64 -5.76
CA ARG A 118 23.17 -8.73 -6.37
C ARG A 118 23.07 -9.40 -7.74
N MET A 119 23.58 -8.73 -8.76
CA MET A 119 23.66 -9.19 -10.15
C MET A 119 25.14 -9.21 -10.57
N GLN A 120 25.46 -9.91 -11.66
CA GLN A 120 26.85 -10.03 -12.15
C GLN A 120 27.52 -8.66 -12.41
N GLY A 121 26.75 -7.62 -12.72
CA GLY A 121 27.25 -6.26 -13.00
C GLY A 121 26.98 -5.21 -11.92
N GLY A 122 26.53 -5.60 -10.71
CA GLY A 122 26.26 -4.65 -9.62
C GLY A 122 24.98 -4.93 -8.83
N LEU A 123 24.45 -3.92 -8.13
CA LEU A 123 23.20 -4.03 -7.37
C LEU A 123 22.00 -3.56 -8.22
N ALA A 124 21.02 -4.44 -8.40
CA ALA A 124 19.73 -4.11 -8.99
C ALA A 124 18.71 -3.76 -7.89
N LYS A 125 17.92 -2.71 -8.14
CA LYS A 125 16.89 -2.22 -7.23
C LYS A 125 15.50 -2.57 -7.77
N TYR A 126 14.70 -3.23 -6.94
CA TYR A 126 13.29 -3.49 -7.25
C TYR A 126 12.41 -2.26 -7.03
N PRO A 127 11.23 -2.17 -7.70
CA PRO A 127 10.29 -1.09 -7.48
C PRO A 127 9.89 -1.01 -6.00
N ALA A 128 9.82 0.22 -5.48
CA ALA A 128 9.43 0.47 -4.11
C ALA A 128 7.96 0.03 -3.90
N VAL A 129 7.72 -0.77 -2.87
CA VAL A 129 6.39 -1.30 -2.54
C VAL A 129 5.87 -0.62 -1.27
N GLY A 130 4.72 0.03 -1.36
CA GLY A 130 4.16 0.79 -0.24
C GLY A 130 3.67 -0.11 0.91
N LEU A 131 4.19 0.11 2.12
CA LEU A 131 3.87 -0.59 3.35
C LEU A 131 2.84 0.18 4.22
N SER A 132 2.27 1.27 3.72
CA SER A 132 1.37 2.16 4.48
C SER A 132 0.10 1.46 4.98
N ALA A 133 -0.35 0.39 4.31
CA ALA A 133 -1.52 -0.39 4.74
C ALA A 133 -1.20 -1.44 5.82
N MET A 134 0.08 -1.65 6.13
CA MET A 134 0.54 -2.65 7.11
C MET A 134 0.82 -1.99 8.46
N SER A 135 0.32 -2.61 9.52
CA SER A 135 0.52 -2.21 10.91
C SER A 135 1.99 -2.28 11.29
N ASN A 136 2.35 -1.54 12.33
CA ASN A 136 3.74 -1.49 12.78
C ASN A 136 4.24 -2.88 13.21
N LYS A 137 3.37 -3.70 13.84
CA LYS A 137 3.69 -5.09 14.20
C LYS A 137 3.95 -5.95 12.96
N GLY A 138 3.03 -5.95 12.00
CA GLY A 138 3.20 -6.72 10.75
C GLY A 138 4.43 -6.28 9.95
N ARG A 139 4.74 -4.99 9.98
CA ARG A 139 5.95 -4.44 9.35
C ARG A 139 7.22 -4.94 10.01
N GLN A 140 7.26 -4.95 11.35
CA GLN A 140 8.40 -5.51 12.08
C GLN A 140 8.56 -7.01 11.84
N GLU A 141 7.47 -7.77 11.77
CA GLU A 141 7.51 -9.20 11.42
C GLU A 141 8.05 -9.42 10.00
N MET A 142 7.62 -8.60 9.04
CA MET A 142 8.12 -8.62 7.67
C MET A 142 9.62 -8.32 7.60
N ILE A 143 10.07 -7.25 8.27
CA ILE A 143 11.49 -6.88 8.35
C ILE A 143 12.30 -8.03 8.97
N LYS A 144 11.85 -8.57 10.10
CA LYS A 144 12.50 -9.72 10.75
C LYS A 144 12.57 -10.95 9.83
N TYR A 145 11.52 -11.19 9.05
CA TYR A 145 11.50 -12.30 8.09
C TYR A 145 12.49 -12.10 6.94
N LEU A 146 12.57 -10.88 6.39
CA LEU A 146 13.56 -10.54 5.36
C LEU A 146 15.00 -10.62 5.90
N SER A 147 15.26 -10.08 7.09
CA SER A 147 16.58 -10.18 7.74
C SER A 147 17.00 -11.63 7.99
N LYS A 148 16.07 -12.52 8.33
CA LYS A 148 16.37 -13.95 8.47
C LYS A 148 16.78 -14.61 7.15
N LEU A 149 16.22 -14.15 6.02
CA LEU A 149 16.57 -14.67 4.70
C LEU A 149 17.91 -14.12 4.22
N GLU A 150 18.24 -12.87 4.56
CA GLU A 150 19.55 -12.26 4.30
C GLU A 150 20.66 -12.97 5.07
N ASN A 151 20.47 -13.25 6.35
CA ASN A 151 21.46 -13.93 7.20
C ASN A 151 21.61 -15.44 6.91
N LYS A 152 20.80 -16.01 6.02
CA LYS A 152 20.88 -17.42 5.63
C LYS A 152 21.72 -17.63 4.35
N GLN A 153 22.33 -16.56 3.84
CA GLN A 153 23.42 -16.61 2.87
C GLN A 153 24.74 -17.00 3.54
#